data_AF-A0A1G1F0L2-F1
#
_entry.id   AF-A0A1G1F0L2-F1
#
_cell.length_a   1.000
_cell.length_b   1.000
_cell.length_c   1.000
_cell.angle_alpha   90.00
_cell.angle_beta   90.00
_cell.angle_gamma   90.00
#
_symmetry.space_group_name_H-M   'P 1'
#
loop_
_entity.id
_entity.type
_entity.pdbx_description
1 polymer ?
#
loop_
_entity_poly.entity_id
_entity_poly.type
_entity_poly.pdbx_seq_one_letter_code
_entity_poly.pdbx_strand_id
1 'polypeptide(L)'
;MHLKRLIIAFFLLPVLYIYTMYLPAEYFLFLIVFFSTIALAEFYTMFRIKGLLKYAGIVCGGALLFVFFIAREFFTDILLFSALMIMGLRLFIKREPEASLSDIACAVFGLLYIPGLLTFQLSLDRADPRWIILLYASVWAADSAALYIGSAIGKRKLYKEISPNKTVAGAVASAFGGIIGAVFIKVLIMHHIPLHIMMILGAAVGITTVIGDLVESMFKR
;
A
#
# COMPACT_ATOMS: atom_id res chain seq x y z
N MET A 1 -5.17 -23.88 12.27
CA MET A 1 -5.16 -22.78 11.27
C MET A 1 -3.93 -21.87 11.39
N HIS A 2 -3.47 -21.49 12.60
CA HIS A 2 -2.28 -20.63 12.76
C HIS A 2 -0.96 -21.23 12.26
N LEU A 3 -0.75 -22.55 12.42
CA LEU A 3 0.48 -23.20 12.00
C LEU A 3 0.78 -23.03 10.50
N LYS A 4 -0.24 -23.14 9.64
CA LYS A 4 -0.09 -22.91 8.18
C LYS A 4 0.33 -21.47 7.87
N ARG A 5 -0.22 -20.48 8.59
CA ARG A 5 0.14 -19.06 8.41
C ARG A 5 1.57 -18.77 8.89
N LEU A 6 1.96 -19.34 10.02
CA LEU A 6 3.31 -19.21 10.56
C LEU A 6 4.36 -19.83 9.64
N ILE A 7 4.08 -21.00 9.06
CA ILE A 7 4.96 -21.64 8.07
C ILE A 7 5.12 -20.75 6.85
N ILE A 8 4.02 -20.22 6.30
CA ILE A 8 4.09 -19.31 5.15
C ILE A 8 4.94 -18.08 5.49
N ALA A 9 4.67 -17.40 6.60
CA ALA A 9 5.45 -16.25 7.03
C ALA A 9 6.94 -16.59 7.20
N PHE A 10 7.25 -17.74 7.80
CA PHE A 10 8.62 -18.19 8.02
C PHE A 10 9.41 -18.34 6.71
N PHE A 11 8.78 -18.76 5.61
CA PHE A 11 9.44 -18.84 4.30
C PHE A 11 9.40 -17.53 3.52
N LEU A 12 8.28 -16.81 3.57
CA LEU A 12 8.08 -15.60 2.77
C LEU A 12 8.94 -14.43 3.27
N LEU A 13 9.18 -14.34 4.58
CA LEU A 13 9.98 -13.26 5.17
C LEU A 13 11.46 -13.30 4.73
N PRO A 14 12.20 -14.43 4.85
CA PRO A 14 13.56 -14.52 4.31
C PRO A 14 13.61 -14.32 2.80
N VAL A 15 12.62 -14.85 2.06
CA VAL A 15 12.58 -14.67 0.61
C VAL A 15 12.41 -13.20 0.25
N LEU A 16 11.48 -12.48 0.88
CA LEU A 16 11.32 -11.04 0.68
C LEU A 16 12.61 -10.30 1.04
N TYR A 17 13.23 -10.63 2.17
CA TYR A 17 14.49 -10.02 2.60
C TYR A 17 15.59 -10.20 1.56
N ILE A 18 15.79 -11.43 1.07
CA ILE A 18 16.79 -11.74 0.05
C ILE A 18 16.47 -11.00 -1.24
N TYR A 19 15.20 -11.03 -1.65
CA TYR A 19 14.70 -10.37 -2.87
C TYR A 19 14.98 -8.87 -2.85
N THR A 20 14.72 -8.17 -1.74
CA THR A 20 14.94 -6.73 -1.66
C THR A 20 16.40 -6.34 -1.44
N MET A 21 17.19 -7.15 -0.73
CA MET A 21 18.55 -6.76 -0.34
C MET A 21 19.62 -7.10 -1.37
N TYR A 22 19.43 -8.19 -2.13
CA TYR A 22 20.48 -8.75 -2.97
C TYR A 22 20.17 -8.70 -4.47
N LEU A 23 18.90 -8.55 -4.86
CA LEU A 23 18.57 -8.41 -6.28
C LEU A 23 18.64 -6.94 -6.71
N PRO A 24 18.93 -6.69 -7.99
CA PRO A 24 18.84 -5.35 -8.57
C PRO A 24 17.45 -4.71 -8.42
N ALA A 25 17.39 -3.38 -8.38
CA ALA A 25 16.16 -2.61 -8.12
C ALA A 25 15.06 -2.86 -9.17
N GLU A 26 15.41 -3.30 -10.39
CA GLU A 26 14.47 -3.68 -11.44
C GLU A 26 13.58 -4.86 -11.02
N TYR A 27 14.10 -5.78 -10.20
CA TYR A 27 13.32 -6.89 -9.67
C TYR A 27 12.32 -6.37 -8.63
N PHE A 28 12.70 -5.39 -7.81
CA PHE A 28 11.75 -4.76 -6.88
C PHE A 28 10.64 -4.02 -7.64
N LEU A 29 10.98 -3.31 -8.73
CA LEU A 29 9.98 -2.72 -9.63
C LEU A 29 9.01 -3.78 -10.16
N PHE A 30 9.50 -4.92 -10.65
CA PHE A 30 8.64 -6.00 -11.13
C PHE A 30 7.66 -6.48 -10.07
N LEU A 31 8.13 -6.66 -8.82
CA LEU A 31 7.31 -7.06 -7.69
C LEU A 31 6.20 -6.03 -7.41
N ILE A 32 6.54 -4.74 -7.39
CA ILE A 32 5.59 -3.65 -7.14
C ILE A 32 4.58 -3.52 -8.29
N VAL A 33 5.00 -3.64 -9.55
CA VAL A 33 4.10 -3.65 -10.71
C VAL A 33 3.15 -4.84 -10.67
N PHE A 34 3.63 -6.02 -10.29
CA PHE A 34 2.82 -7.22 -10.14
C PHE A 34 1.70 -7.03 -9.09
N PHE A 35 2.05 -6.62 -7.87
CA PHE A 35 1.06 -6.38 -6.83
C PHE A 35 0.15 -5.18 -7.14
N SER A 36 0.69 -4.12 -7.74
CA SER A 36 -0.09 -2.97 -8.19
C SER A 36 -1.16 -3.40 -9.20
N THR A 37 -0.81 -4.26 -10.15
CA THR A 37 -1.75 -4.78 -11.15
C THR A 37 -2.91 -5.55 -10.51
N ILE A 38 -2.61 -6.42 -9.55
CA ILE A 38 -3.63 -7.19 -8.81
C ILE A 38 -4.53 -6.25 -8.01
N ALA A 39 -3.93 -5.37 -7.19
CA ALA A 39 -4.66 -4.44 -6.35
C ALA A 39 -5.55 -3.50 -7.18
N LEU A 40 -5.04 -2.98 -8.29
CA LEU A 40 -5.78 -2.09 -9.18
C LEU A 40 -6.91 -2.83 -9.92
N ALA A 41 -6.70 -4.08 -10.30
CA ALA A 41 -7.74 -4.92 -10.89
C ALA A 41 -8.88 -5.20 -9.90
N GLU A 42 -8.57 -5.44 -8.63
CA GLU A 42 -9.57 -5.61 -7.56
C GLU A 42 -10.31 -4.29 -7.28
N PHE A 43 -9.59 -3.19 -7.14
CA PHE A 43 -10.15 -1.86 -6.93
C PHE A 43 -11.12 -1.47 -8.04
N TYR A 44 -10.73 -1.62 -9.30
CA TYR A 44 -11.63 -1.35 -10.44
C TYR A 44 -12.85 -2.28 -10.48
N THR A 45 -12.70 -3.53 -10.01
CA THR A 45 -13.83 -4.46 -9.93
C THR A 45 -14.84 -4.02 -8.86
N MET A 46 -14.36 -3.51 -7.72
CA MET A 46 -15.19 -2.94 -6.65
C MET A 46 -16.06 -1.79 -7.14
N PHE A 47 -15.48 -0.87 -7.91
CA PHE A 47 -16.18 0.29 -8.51
C PHE A 47 -16.85 -0.01 -9.85
N ARG A 48 -16.98 -1.29 -10.24
CA ARG A 48 -17.67 -1.73 -11.48
C ARG A 48 -17.11 -1.10 -12.77
N ILE A 49 -15.82 -0.74 -12.76
CA ILE A 49 -15.07 -0.33 -13.95
C ILE A 49 -14.72 -1.59 -14.75
N LYS A 50 -15.14 -1.63 -16.01
CA LYS A 50 -15.06 -2.82 -16.87
C LYS A 50 -14.47 -2.50 -18.24
N GLY A 51 -14.08 -3.54 -18.96
CA GLY A 51 -13.66 -3.46 -20.35
C GLY A 51 -12.45 -2.55 -20.54
N LEU A 52 -12.50 -1.74 -21.60
CA LEU A 52 -11.39 -0.91 -22.05
C LEU A 52 -10.84 0.03 -20.96
N LEU A 53 -11.71 0.64 -20.15
CA LEU A 53 -11.27 1.52 -19.04
C LEU A 53 -10.46 0.78 -17.97
N LYS A 54 -10.88 -0.44 -17.62
CA LYS A 54 -10.17 -1.26 -16.62
C LYS A 54 -8.76 -1.60 -17.13
N TYR A 55 -8.65 -2.06 -18.37
CA TYR A 55 -7.35 -2.41 -18.96
C TYR A 55 -6.48 -1.18 -19.16
N ALA A 56 -7.04 -0.07 -19.64
CA ALA A 56 -6.30 1.18 -19.79
C ALA A 56 -5.75 1.67 -18.45
N GLY A 57 -6.57 1.65 -17.38
CA GLY A 57 -6.10 2.01 -16.04
C GLY A 57 -4.98 1.09 -15.55
N ILE A 58 -5.07 -0.22 -15.77
CA ILE A 58 -3.99 -1.16 -15.39
C ILE A 58 -2.69 -0.86 -16.15
N VAL A 59 -2.77 -0.66 -17.48
CA VAL A 59 -1.60 -0.32 -18.31
C VAL A 59 -1.00 1.03 -17.88
N CYS A 60 -1.83 2.05 -17.66
CA CYS A 60 -1.39 3.34 -17.13
C CYS A 60 -0.75 3.22 -15.74
N GLY A 61 -1.27 2.35 -14.87
CA GLY A 61 -0.69 2.09 -13.55
C GLY A 61 0.70 1.48 -13.62
N GLY A 62 0.91 0.51 -14.51
CA GLY A 62 2.23 -0.05 -14.78
C GLY A 62 3.19 0.99 -15.39
N ALA A 63 2.71 1.78 -16.35
CA ALA A 63 3.47 2.85 -16.97
C ALA A 63 3.89 3.93 -15.96
N LEU A 64 3.00 4.30 -15.03
CA LEU A 64 3.29 5.25 -13.94
C LEU A 64 4.48 4.79 -13.09
N LEU A 65 4.46 3.53 -12.66
CA LEU A 65 5.54 2.95 -11.85
C LEU A 65 6.85 2.85 -12.64
N PHE A 66 6.77 2.45 -13.91
CA PHE A 66 7.93 2.35 -14.79
C PHE A 66 8.57 3.70 -15.09
N VAL A 67 7.76 4.71 -15.43
CA VAL A 67 8.23 6.09 -15.67
C VAL A 67 8.80 6.68 -14.38
N PHE A 68 8.15 6.48 -13.23
CA PHE A 68 8.71 6.92 -11.94
C PHE A 68 10.10 6.30 -11.66
N PHE A 69 10.28 5.04 -12.05
CA PHE A 69 11.54 4.33 -11.91
C PHE A 69 12.63 4.88 -12.84
N ILE A 70 12.35 5.15 -14.12
CA ILE A 70 13.40 5.60 -15.06
C ILE A 70 13.58 7.13 -15.08
N ALA A 71 12.49 7.88 -15.04
CA ALA A 71 12.47 9.33 -15.28
C ALA A 71 11.39 10.02 -14.41
N ARG A 72 11.71 10.19 -13.12
CA ARG A 72 10.78 10.64 -12.07
C ARG A 72 10.18 12.03 -12.35
N GLU A 73 10.92 12.89 -13.03
CA GLU A 73 10.49 14.23 -13.43
C GLU A 73 9.23 14.21 -14.31
N PHE A 74 9.05 13.16 -15.12
CA PHE A 74 7.86 13.00 -15.97
C PHE A 74 6.68 12.34 -15.27
N PHE A 75 6.77 12.03 -13.97
CA PHE A 75 5.69 11.36 -13.23
C PHE A 75 4.36 12.12 -13.31
N THR A 76 4.41 13.44 -13.12
CA THR A 76 3.21 14.30 -13.20
C THR A 76 2.65 14.30 -14.63
N ASP A 77 3.52 14.36 -15.64
CA ASP A 77 3.11 14.39 -17.04
C ASP A 77 2.42 13.09 -17.45
N ILE A 78 2.99 11.92 -17.07
CA ILE A 78 2.40 10.63 -17.38
C ILE A 78 1.08 10.41 -16.61
N LEU A 79 0.95 10.94 -15.40
CA LEU A 79 -0.28 10.90 -14.62
C LEU A 79 -1.39 11.72 -15.27
N LEU A 80 -1.08 12.96 -15.69
CA LEU A 80 -2.02 13.82 -16.42
C LEU A 80 -2.40 13.22 -17.76
N PHE A 81 -1.42 12.69 -18.51
CA PHE A 81 -1.67 11.97 -19.75
C PHE A 81 -2.59 10.76 -19.54
N SER A 82 -2.35 9.96 -18.49
CA SER A 82 -3.18 8.81 -18.14
C SER A 82 -4.62 9.24 -17.82
N ALA A 83 -4.80 10.34 -17.09
CA ALA A 83 -6.12 10.87 -16.77
C ALA A 83 -6.86 11.35 -18.03
N LEU A 84 -6.19 12.10 -18.91
CA LEU A 84 -6.74 12.55 -20.19
C LEU A 84 -7.08 11.37 -21.10
N MET A 85 -6.23 10.35 -21.16
CA MET A 85 -6.47 9.12 -21.92
C MET A 85 -7.71 8.40 -21.39
N ILE A 86 -7.85 8.25 -20.07
CA ILE A 86 -9.05 7.64 -19.45
C ILE A 86 -10.31 8.43 -19.80
N MET A 87 -10.26 9.77 -19.73
CA MET A 87 -11.37 10.65 -20.13
C MET A 87 -11.75 10.44 -21.60
N GLY A 88 -10.76 10.42 -22.50
CA GLY A 88 -10.98 10.18 -23.93
C GLY A 88 -11.55 8.79 -24.22
N LEU A 89 -11.03 7.75 -23.56
CA LEU A 89 -11.52 6.38 -23.71
C LEU A 89 -12.97 6.20 -23.24
N ARG A 90 -13.40 6.98 -22.24
CA ARG A 90 -14.78 6.94 -21.75
C ARG A 90 -15.81 7.34 -22.83
N LEU A 91 -15.42 8.19 -23.79
CA LEU A 91 -16.28 8.61 -24.91
C LEU A 91 -16.66 7.44 -25.84
N PHE A 92 -15.79 6.44 -25.97
CA PHE A 92 -16.02 5.28 -26.83
C PHE A 92 -16.82 4.17 -26.15
N ILE A 93 -17.15 4.32 -24.87
CA ILE A 93 -17.92 3.34 -24.10
C ILE A 93 -19.38 3.74 -24.10
N LYS A 94 -20.23 2.90 -24.71
CA LYS A 94 -21.69 3.06 -24.73
C LYS A 94 -22.27 2.84 -23.33
N ARG A 95 -22.28 3.91 -22.54
CA ARG A 95 -22.91 4.03 -21.22
C ARG A 95 -23.50 5.44 -21.11
N GLU A 96 -24.48 5.59 -20.22
CA GLU A 96 -25.12 6.86 -19.94
C GLU A 96 -24.09 7.96 -19.60
N PRO A 97 -24.26 9.19 -20.12
CA PRO A 97 -23.37 10.31 -19.82
C PRO A 97 -23.32 10.68 -18.34
N GLU A 98 -24.39 10.46 -17.59
CA GLU A 98 -24.49 10.77 -16.15
C GLU A 98 -23.46 9.97 -15.31
N ALA A 99 -23.16 8.73 -15.73
CA ALA A 99 -22.16 7.90 -15.07
C ALA A 99 -20.70 8.25 -15.45
N SER A 100 -20.48 9.15 -16.42
CA SER A 100 -19.14 9.43 -16.95
C SER A 100 -18.17 9.96 -15.91
N LEU A 101 -18.59 10.93 -15.09
CA LEU A 101 -17.73 11.53 -14.06
C LEU A 101 -17.35 10.49 -12.99
N SER A 102 -18.29 9.64 -12.58
CA SER A 102 -18.03 8.58 -11.60
C SER A 102 -17.04 7.54 -12.16
N ASP A 103 -17.25 7.09 -13.41
CA ASP A 103 -16.34 6.12 -14.04
C ASP A 103 -14.91 6.67 -14.15
N ILE A 104 -14.77 7.93 -14.58
CA ILE A 104 -13.48 8.61 -14.74
C ILE A 104 -12.83 8.84 -13.36
N ALA A 105 -13.59 9.38 -12.40
CA ALA A 105 -13.09 9.67 -11.06
C ALA A 105 -12.57 8.40 -10.37
N CYS A 106 -13.32 7.30 -10.42
CA CYS A 106 -12.88 6.02 -9.87
C CYS A 106 -11.63 5.49 -10.58
N ALA A 107 -11.58 5.59 -11.92
CA ALA A 107 -10.43 5.12 -12.69
C ALA A 107 -9.14 5.91 -12.35
N VAL A 108 -9.22 7.24 -12.37
CA VAL A 108 -8.10 8.14 -12.05
C VAL A 108 -7.71 8.06 -10.58
N PHE A 109 -8.68 8.01 -9.66
CA PHE A 109 -8.41 7.84 -8.24
C PHE A 109 -7.70 6.52 -7.96
N GLY A 110 -8.06 5.43 -8.64
CA GLY A 110 -7.35 4.16 -8.54
C GLY A 110 -5.87 4.29 -8.89
N LEU A 111 -5.51 5.09 -9.90
CA LEU A 111 -4.11 5.38 -10.26
C LEU A 111 -3.38 6.15 -9.18
N LEU A 112 -4.01 7.17 -8.60
CA LEU A 112 -3.42 7.95 -7.51
C LEU A 112 -3.23 7.10 -6.25
N TYR A 113 -4.23 6.30 -5.91
CA TYR A 113 -4.28 5.56 -4.66
C TYR A 113 -3.35 4.35 -4.67
N ILE A 114 -3.29 3.57 -5.76
CA ILE A 114 -2.53 2.32 -5.78
C ILE A 114 -1.11 2.53 -6.34
N PRO A 115 -0.89 2.67 -7.67
CA PRO A 115 0.46 2.87 -8.19
C PRO A 115 1.07 4.18 -7.70
N GLY A 116 0.28 5.26 -7.56
CA GLY A 116 0.74 6.54 -7.03
C GLY A 116 1.36 6.42 -5.63
N LEU A 117 0.67 5.80 -4.66
CA LEU A 117 1.24 5.59 -3.33
C LEU A 117 2.39 4.56 -3.33
N LEU A 118 2.36 3.55 -4.21
CA LEU A 118 3.44 2.57 -4.33
C LEU A 118 4.76 3.18 -4.84
N THR A 119 4.73 4.34 -5.52
CA THR A 119 5.98 5.06 -5.89
C THR A 119 6.82 5.47 -4.68
N PHE A 120 6.21 5.65 -3.50
CA PHE A 120 6.97 5.92 -2.29
C PHE A 120 7.86 4.75 -1.89
N GLN A 121 7.44 3.50 -2.14
CA GLN A 121 8.28 2.33 -1.92
C GLN A 121 9.46 2.32 -2.88
N LEU A 122 9.25 2.62 -4.17
CA LEU A 122 10.37 2.76 -5.12
C LEU A 122 11.37 3.85 -4.70
N SER A 123 10.89 4.92 -4.06
CA SER A 123 11.74 5.98 -3.51
C SER A 123 12.57 5.51 -2.31
N LEU A 124 11.97 4.69 -1.43
CA LEU A 124 12.67 4.09 -0.28
C LEU A 124 13.74 3.10 -0.74
N ASP A 125 13.40 2.22 -1.67
CA ASP A 125 14.32 1.22 -2.24
C ASP A 125 15.54 1.88 -2.90
N ARG A 126 15.31 2.94 -3.69
CA ARG A 126 16.40 3.73 -4.29
C ARG A 126 17.30 4.40 -3.26
N ALA A 127 16.76 4.84 -2.12
CA ALA A 127 17.55 5.48 -1.08
C ALA A 127 18.41 4.46 -0.31
N ASP A 128 17.78 3.39 0.17
CA ASP A 128 18.42 2.22 0.78
C ASP A 128 17.34 1.12 0.94
N PRO A 129 17.50 -0.09 0.38
CA PRO A 129 16.54 -1.19 0.53
C PRO A 129 16.21 -1.56 1.99
N ARG A 130 17.06 -1.20 2.96
CA ARG A 130 16.78 -1.35 4.40
C ARG A 130 15.53 -0.60 4.85
N TRP A 131 15.18 0.50 4.19
CA TRP A 131 13.94 1.22 4.48
C TRP A 131 12.69 0.44 4.10
N ILE A 132 12.75 -0.40 3.06
CA ILE A 132 11.65 -1.30 2.69
C ILE A 132 11.43 -2.35 3.78
N ILE A 133 12.52 -2.94 4.28
CA ILE A 133 12.45 -3.91 5.37
C ILE A 133 11.92 -3.28 6.66
N LEU A 134 12.36 -2.06 6.98
CA LEU A 134 11.81 -1.30 8.10
C LEU A 134 10.31 -1.07 7.95
N LEU A 135 9.86 -0.61 6.78
CA LEU A 135 8.45 -0.36 6.49
C LEU A 135 7.62 -1.63 6.72
N TYR A 136 7.96 -2.74 6.09
CA TYR A 136 7.20 -3.98 6.22
C TYR A 136 7.24 -4.56 7.64
N ALA A 137 8.40 -4.55 8.30
CA ALA A 137 8.51 -5.01 9.69
C ALA A 137 7.63 -4.19 10.62
N SER A 138 7.60 -2.86 10.48
CA SER A 138 6.72 -1.97 11.24
C SER A 138 5.25 -2.20 10.93
N VAL A 139 4.86 -2.35 9.65
CA VAL A 139 3.47 -2.62 9.27
C VAL A 139 2.99 -3.94 9.87
N TRP A 140 3.73 -5.03 9.71
CA TRP A 140 3.33 -6.34 10.23
C TRP A 140 3.31 -6.41 11.75
N ALA A 141 4.25 -5.75 12.42
CA ALA A 141 4.25 -5.65 13.87
C ALA A 141 3.06 -4.81 14.37
N ALA A 142 2.74 -3.71 13.69
CA ALA A 142 1.59 -2.87 13.97
C ALA A 142 0.27 -3.64 13.82
N ASP A 143 0.07 -4.34 12.71
CA ASP A 143 -1.12 -5.16 12.46
C ASP A 143 -1.29 -6.28 13.49
N SER A 144 -0.18 -6.97 13.81
CA SER A 144 -0.17 -8.03 14.82
C SER A 144 -0.56 -7.47 16.19
N ALA A 145 0.05 -6.35 16.60
CA ALA A 145 -0.26 -5.70 17.88
C ALA A 145 -1.72 -5.22 17.93
N ALA A 146 -2.21 -4.59 16.87
CA ALA A 146 -3.59 -4.13 16.75
C ALA A 146 -4.59 -5.31 16.84
N LEU A 147 -4.28 -6.43 16.20
CA LEU A 147 -5.11 -7.64 16.23
C LEU A 147 -5.14 -8.27 17.63
N TYR A 148 -3.98 -8.61 18.18
CA TYR A 148 -3.92 -9.37 19.45
C TYR A 148 -4.31 -8.51 20.65
N ILE A 149 -3.75 -7.31 20.78
CA ILE A 149 -4.05 -6.43 21.93
C ILE A 149 -5.44 -5.79 21.76
N GLY A 150 -5.78 -5.36 20.54
CA GLY A 150 -7.08 -4.75 20.25
C GLY A 150 -8.25 -5.70 20.46
N SER A 151 -8.08 -6.99 20.19
CA SER A 151 -9.10 -8.02 20.44
C SER A 151 -9.20 -8.41 21.92
N ALA A 152 -8.09 -8.48 22.64
CA ALA A 152 -8.07 -8.87 24.05
C ALA A 152 -8.59 -7.78 25.01
N ILE A 153 -8.27 -6.52 24.77
CA ILE A 153 -8.52 -5.40 25.72
C ILE A 153 -9.47 -4.34 25.15
N GLY A 154 -9.71 -4.34 23.83
CA GLY A 154 -10.45 -3.29 23.15
C GLY A 154 -11.96 -3.32 23.40
N LYS A 155 -12.42 -2.49 24.34
CA LYS A 155 -13.86 -2.29 24.62
C LYS A 155 -14.49 -1.18 23.77
N ARG A 156 -13.76 -0.08 23.55
CA ARG A 156 -14.24 1.08 22.78
C ARG A 156 -13.93 0.91 21.30
N LYS A 157 -14.98 0.89 20.47
CA LYS A 157 -14.87 0.85 19.00
C LYS A 157 -14.31 2.17 18.47
N LEU A 158 -13.46 2.06 17.45
CA LEU A 158 -12.81 3.21 16.82
C LEU A 158 -13.76 3.90 15.84
N TYR A 159 -14.34 3.15 14.90
CA TYR A 159 -15.25 3.68 13.89
C TYR A 159 -16.32 2.63 13.54
N LYS A 160 -17.47 2.67 14.22
CA LYS A 160 -18.48 1.61 14.14
C LYS A 160 -19.11 1.45 12.75
N GLU A 161 -19.39 2.55 12.07
CA GLU A 161 -20.09 2.56 10.77
C GLU A 161 -19.24 1.96 9.65
N ILE A 162 -17.93 2.27 9.64
CA ILE A 162 -17.00 1.80 8.61
C ILE A 162 -16.45 0.42 8.97
N SER A 163 -15.92 0.25 10.19
CA SER A 163 -15.24 -0.99 10.62
C SER A 163 -15.62 -1.39 12.05
N PRO A 164 -16.63 -2.26 12.22
CA PRO A 164 -17.19 -2.61 13.53
C PRO A 164 -16.21 -3.37 14.45
N ASN A 165 -15.11 -3.90 13.90
CA ASN A 165 -14.14 -4.69 14.64
C ASN A 165 -12.94 -3.89 15.15
N LYS A 166 -12.67 -2.69 14.62
CA LYS A 166 -11.52 -1.88 15.04
C LYS A 166 -11.79 -1.16 16.36
N THR A 167 -10.81 -1.14 17.26
CA THR A 167 -10.91 -0.57 18.62
C THR A 167 -9.87 0.51 18.84
N VAL A 168 -10.14 1.45 19.75
CA VAL A 168 -9.18 2.52 20.11
C VAL A 168 -7.92 1.91 20.73
N ALA A 169 -8.07 0.89 21.58
CA ALA A 169 -6.94 0.15 22.15
C ALA A 169 -6.10 -0.52 21.06
N GLY A 170 -6.74 -1.09 20.03
CA GLY A 170 -6.05 -1.65 18.87
C GLY A 170 -5.27 -0.60 18.08
N ALA A 171 -5.81 0.61 17.93
CA ALA A 171 -5.11 1.70 17.23
C ALA A 171 -3.85 2.16 17.99
N VAL A 172 -3.95 2.30 19.31
CA VAL A 172 -2.79 2.62 20.17
C VAL A 172 -1.77 1.48 20.13
N ALA A 173 -2.22 0.23 20.21
CA ALA A 173 -1.37 -0.95 20.08
C ALA A 173 -0.67 -1.00 18.71
N SER A 174 -1.32 -0.57 17.64
CA SER A 174 -0.73 -0.47 16.29
C SER A 174 0.49 0.46 16.28
N ALA A 175 0.37 1.65 16.90
CA ALA A 175 1.48 2.60 17.01
C ALA A 175 2.66 1.98 17.78
N PHE A 176 2.40 1.34 18.91
CA PHE A 176 3.45 0.64 19.67
C PHE A 176 4.05 -0.54 18.90
N GLY A 177 3.24 -1.33 18.18
CA GLY A 177 3.71 -2.41 17.33
C GLY A 177 4.65 -1.89 16.23
N GLY A 178 4.30 -0.78 15.59
CA GLY A 178 5.15 -0.13 14.59
C GLY A 178 6.50 0.33 15.16
N ILE A 179 6.51 0.90 16.38
CA ILE A 179 7.75 1.23 17.11
C ILE A 179 8.60 -0.01 17.34
N ILE A 180 8.00 -1.10 17.83
CA ILE A 180 8.71 -2.35 18.10
C ILE A 180 9.34 -2.88 16.80
N GLY A 181 8.61 -2.87 15.68
CA GLY A 181 9.15 -3.27 14.38
C GLY A 181 10.33 -2.41 13.93
N ALA A 182 10.25 -1.09 14.07
CA ALA A 182 11.33 -0.17 13.68
C ALA A 182 12.58 -0.34 14.56
N VAL A 183 12.39 -0.46 15.88
CA VAL A 183 13.48 -0.70 16.83
C VAL A 183 14.13 -2.06 16.58
N PHE A 184 13.36 -3.08 16.23
CA PHE A 184 13.89 -4.40 15.87
C PHE A 184 14.82 -4.30 14.65
N ILE A 185 14.40 -3.62 13.58
CA ILE A 185 15.23 -3.42 12.39
C ILE A 185 16.47 -2.55 12.67
N LYS A 186 16.36 -1.55 13.54
CA LYS A 186 17.50 -0.77 14.02
C LYS A 186 18.59 -1.68 14.60
N VAL A 187 18.22 -2.60 15.48
CA VAL A 187 19.15 -3.51 16.17
C VAL A 187 19.71 -4.57 15.22
N LEU A 188 19.03 -4.91 14.13
CA LEU A 188 19.53 -5.91 13.19
C LEU A 188 20.46 -5.32 12.12
N ILE A 189 20.01 -4.27 11.44
CA ILE A 189 20.64 -3.83 10.17
C ILE A 189 20.79 -2.30 10.05
N MET A 190 20.26 -1.51 10.99
CA MET A 190 20.31 -0.03 10.92
C MET A 190 20.84 0.64 12.21
N HIS A 191 21.93 0.11 12.76
CA HIS A 191 22.52 0.54 14.03
C HIS A 191 22.82 2.04 14.14
N HIS A 192 23.29 2.64 13.03
CA HIS A 192 23.68 4.04 12.89
C HIS A 192 22.53 5.07 13.04
N ILE A 193 21.26 4.67 12.88
CA ILE A 193 20.15 5.61 12.99
C ILE A 193 19.83 5.86 14.48
N PRO A 194 19.67 7.12 14.90
CA PRO A 194 19.27 7.44 16.27
C PRO A 194 17.96 6.76 16.69
N LEU A 195 17.91 6.26 17.92
CA LEU A 195 16.75 5.52 18.45
C LEU A 195 15.45 6.35 18.38
N HIS A 196 15.51 7.64 18.71
CA HIS A 196 14.34 8.51 18.68
C HIS A 196 13.73 8.63 17.27
N ILE A 197 14.56 8.66 16.22
CA ILE A 197 14.06 8.68 14.83
C ILE A 197 13.33 7.38 14.51
N MET A 198 13.88 6.23 14.90
CA MET A 198 13.22 4.93 14.67
C MET A 198 11.88 4.81 15.40
N MET A 199 11.79 5.33 16.64
CA MET A 199 10.53 5.36 17.37
C MET A 199 9.50 6.25 16.67
N ILE A 200 9.90 7.44 16.20
CA ILE A 200 8.99 8.35 15.47
C ILE A 200 8.50 7.70 14.17
N LEU A 201 9.40 7.11 13.38
CA LEU A 201 9.06 6.43 12.13
C LEU A 201 8.14 5.23 12.37
N GLY A 202 8.47 4.38 13.34
CA GLY A 202 7.66 3.22 13.68
C GLY A 202 6.25 3.61 14.16
N ALA A 203 6.15 4.65 15.00
CA ALA A 203 4.86 5.19 15.43
C ALA A 203 4.05 5.74 14.25
N ALA A 204 4.68 6.51 13.37
CA ALA A 204 4.05 7.06 12.18
C ALA A 204 3.49 5.94 11.27
N VAL A 205 4.31 4.93 10.97
CA VAL A 205 3.86 3.75 10.19
C VAL A 205 2.68 3.06 10.89
N GLY A 206 2.79 2.77 12.19
CA GLY A 206 1.73 2.08 12.92
C GLY A 206 0.40 2.86 12.96
N ILE A 207 0.44 4.19 13.00
CA ILE A 207 -0.76 5.05 12.92
C ILE A 207 -1.33 5.02 11.49
N THR A 208 -0.47 5.20 10.48
CA THR A 208 -0.89 5.20 9.07
C THR A 208 -1.49 3.87 8.64
N THR A 209 -1.01 2.73 9.17
CA THR A 209 -1.61 1.41 8.89
C THR A 209 -3.09 1.35 9.29
N VAL A 210 -3.45 1.87 10.47
CA VAL A 210 -4.85 1.91 10.94
C VAL A 210 -5.70 2.82 10.05
N ILE A 211 -5.15 3.97 9.65
CA ILE A 211 -5.84 4.92 8.77
C ILE A 211 -6.08 4.28 7.40
N GLY A 212 -5.06 3.63 6.83
CA GLY A 212 -5.16 2.91 5.55
C GLY A 212 -6.24 1.83 5.58
N ASP A 213 -6.25 0.99 6.61
CA ASP A 213 -7.27 -0.04 6.82
C ASP A 213 -8.70 0.52 6.90
N LEU A 214 -8.88 1.69 7.55
CA LEU A 214 -10.17 2.35 7.63
C LEU A 214 -10.61 2.93 6.28
N VAL A 215 -9.69 3.54 5.54
CA VAL A 215 -9.94 4.06 4.19
C VAL A 215 -10.33 2.92 3.25
N GLU A 216 -9.62 1.79 3.28
CA GLU A 216 -9.97 0.61 2.48
C GLU A 216 -11.35 0.04 2.89
N SER A 217 -11.61 -0.06 4.20
CA SER A 217 -12.91 -0.50 4.72
C SER A 217 -14.05 0.41 4.28
N MET A 218 -13.79 1.71 4.14
CA MET A 218 -14.76 2.71 3.66
C MET A 218 -15.08 2.50 2.19
N PHE A 219 -14.09 2.22 1.35
CA PHE A 219 -14.31 1.95 -0.08
C PHE A 219 -15.09 0.66 -0.33
N LYS A 220 -15.02 -0.32 0.58
CA LYS A 220 -15.76 -1.57 0.50
C LYS A 220 -17.26 -1.44 0.85
N ARG A 221 -17.69 -0.31 1.40
CA ARG A 221 -19.09 -0.06 1.79
C ARG A 221 -19.87 0.57 0.66
#